data_AF-A0A2X2BKF9-F1
#
_entry.id   AF-A0A2X2BKF9-F1
#
_cell.length_a   1.000
_cell.length_b   1.000
_cell.length_c   1.000
_cell.angle_alpha   90.00
_cell.angle_beta   90.00
_cell.angle_gamma   90.00
#
_symmetry.space_group_name_H-M   'P 1'
#
loop_
_entity.id
_entity.type
_entity.pdbx_description
1 polymer ?
#
loop_
_entity_poly.entity_id
_entity_poly.type
_entity_poly.pdbx_seq_one_letter_code
_entity_poly.pdbx_strand_id
1 'polypeptide(L)'
;MQGSELQQFIIDKLEDSKAQDIIALDVRGKSSVTDYMIICTGTSNRHLMSVADNLVDDCREAGLQPLGIEGQGVSDWIVVDLGEAMVHVMQEDSRRMYELEKTLELSLKLQLIAVGTKMPDWIQTGFMDYLNRFPKDMPLELIEIPAGKRGKNADIKRILEKEGEQMLAAVGKGNRIVTLDIPGARWDTPKLAEQLDRWKLDGRNVSLLIGGPEGLAPACKAAAEQSWSLSPLTMPHPLVRVVVAESLYRAWSITTNHPYHRE
;
A
#
# COMPACT_ATOMS: atom_id res chain seq x y z
N MET A 1 25.41 10.66 1.05
CA MET A 1 24.27 10.89 1.97
C MET A 1 23.36 9.68 1.95
N GLN A 2 22.64 9.37 3.03
CA GLN A 2 21.70 8.24 3.06
C GLN A 2 20.28 8.72 3.39
N GLY A 3 19.28 8.22 2.65
CA GLY A 3 17.86 8.34 2.97
C GLY A 3 17.38 9.77 3.26
N SER A 4 16.90 10.01 4.48
CA SER A 4 16.30 11.29 4.89
C SER A 4 17.24 12.50 4.75
N GLU A 5 18.56 12.30 4.79
CA GLU A 5 19.52 13.38 4.52
C GLU A 5 19.49 13.85 3.06
N LEU A 6 19.29 12.90 2.12
CA LEU A 6 19.14 13.21 0.70
C LEU A 6 17.83 13.95 0.44
N GLN A 7 16.73 13.48 1.04
CA GLN A 7 15.44 14.15 0.94
C GLN A 7 15.55 15.61 1.42
N GLN A 8 16.11 15.84 2.61
CA GLN A 8 16.22 17.19 3.16
C GLN A 8 17.09 18.08 2.29
N PHE A 9 18.25 17.58 1.83
CA PHE A 9 19.12 18.32 0.92
C PHE A 9 18.38 18.74 -0.36
N ILE A 10 17.62 17.84 -0.99
CA ILE A 10 16.86 18.17 -2.20
C ILE A 10 15.83 19.27 -1.91
N ILE A 11 15.09 19.16 -0.80
CA ILE A 11 14.11 20.18 -0.40
C ILE A 11 14.79 21.54 -0.24
N ASP A 12 15.91 21.61 0.48
CA ASP A 12 16.66 22.85 0.68
C ASP A 12 17.08 23.48 -0.66
N LYS A 13 17.54 22.66 -1.62
CA LYS A 13 17.93 23.14 -2.96
C LYS A 13 16.76 23.62 -3.82
N LEU A 14 15.60 22.97 -3.69
CA LEU A 14 14.37 23.42 -4.34
C LEU A 14 13.89 24.77 -3.76
N GLU A 15 14.00 24.95 -2.44
CA GLU A 15 13.67 26.21 -1.75
C GLU A 15 14.63 27.36 -2.12
N ASP A 16 15.93 27.06 -2.24
CA ASP A 16 16.94 28.00 -2.73
C ASP A 16 16.61 28.49 -4.14
N SER A 17 16.17 27.55 -5.00
CA SER A 17 15.71 27.83 -6.36
C SER A 17 14.31 28.45 -6.44
N LYS A 18 13.66 28.72 -5.30
CA LYS A 18 12.31 29.33 -5.19
C LYS A 18 11.19 28.52 -5.84
N ALA A 19 11.34 27.20 -5.87
CA ALA A 19 10.23 26.31 -6.19
C ALA A 19 9.10 26.46 -5.15
N GLN A 20 7.86 26.28 -5.59
CA GLN A 20 6.65 26.47 -4.78
C GLN A 20 6.03 25.12 -4.42
N ASP A 21 5.24 25.09 -3.35
CA ASP A 21 4.41 23.94 -2.96
C ASP A 21 5.17 22.61 -2.97
N ILE A 22 6.37 22.62 -2.37
CA ILE A 22 7.27 21.46 -2.31
C ILE A 22 6.64 20.42 -1.37
N ILE A 23 6.36 19.24 -1.91
CA ILE A 23 5.84 18.08 -1.18
C ILE A 23 6.84 16.94 -1.36
N ALA A 24 7.17 16.27 -0.27
CA ALA A 24 8.04 15.11 -0.30
C ALA A 24 7.29 13.90 0.26
N LEU A 25 7.19 12.85 -0.55
CA LEU A 25 6.47 11.62 -0.28
C LEU A 25 7.47 10.48 -0.06
N ASP A 26 7.35 9.80 1.06
CA ASP A 26 8.02 8.52 1.30
C ASP A 26 7.23 7.42 0.58
N VAL A 27 7.84 6.85 -0.45
CA VAL A 27 7.25 5.81 -1.30
C VAL A 27 7.95 4.46 -1.11
N ARG A 28 8.77 4.31 -0.06
CA ARG A 28 9.42 3.03 0.27
C ARG A 28 8.37 1.96 0.50
N GLY A 29 8.49 0.85 -0.24
CA GLY A 29 7.51 -0.24 -0.20
C GLY A 29 6.21 0.02 -0.97
N LYS A 30 6.06 1.21 -1.58
CA LYS A 30 4.98 1.56 -2.54
C LYS A 30 5.50 1.59 -3.98
N SER A 31 6.74 2.04 -4.19
CA SER A 31 7.44 2.04 -5.47
C SER A 31 8.66 1.11 -5.42
N SER A 32 8.95 0.43 -6.53
CA SER A 32 10.21 -0.31 -6.72
C SER A 32 11.28 0.51 -7.44
N VAL A 33 10.98 1.74 -7.82
CA VAL A 33 11.85 2.60 -8.64
C VAL A 33 12.68 3.53 -7.77
N THR A 34 12.05 4.18 -6.78
CA THR A 34 12.67 5.19 -5.90
C THR A 34 12.11 5.04 -4.49
N ASP A 35 12.86 5.53 -3.49
CA ASP A 35 12.44 5.57 -2.09
C ASP A 35 11.66 6.85 -1.76
N TYR A 36 12.02 7.96 -2.40
CA TYR A 36 11.36 9.26 -2.22
C TYR A 36 10.84 9.83 -3.54
N MET A 37 9.70 10.49 -3.47
CA MET A 37 9.11 11.23 -4.58
C MET A 37 8.84 12.65 -4.13
N ILE A 38 9.50 13.62 -4.77
CA ILE A 38 9.42 15.03 -4.40
C ILE A 38 8.74 15.76 -5.54
N ILE A 39 7.70 16.53 -5.25
CA ILE A 39 6.92 17.26 -6.24
C ILE A 39 6.94 18.73 -5.87
N CYS A 40 7.26 19.60 -6.82
CA CYS A 40 7.24 21.03 -6.62
C CYS A 40 6.69 21.77 -7.85
N THR A 41 6.11 22.94 -7.61
CA THR A 41 5.58 23.82 -8.65
C THR A 41 6.62 24.84 -9.07
N GLY A 42 6.84 24.97 -10.38
CA GLY A 42 7.51 26.11 -10.98
C GLY A 42 6.52 27.08 -11.64
N THR A 43 6.90 28.35 -11.72
CA THR A 43 5.99 29.45 -12.13
C THR A 43 5.97 29.73 -13.63
N SER A 44 6.91 29.15 -14.39
CA SER A 44 7.01 29.26 -15.85
C SER A 44 7.96 28.20 -16.40
N ASN A 45 7.91 27.88 -17.69
CA ASN A 45 8.84 26.91 -18.30
C ASN A 45 10.31 27.26 -18.06
N ARG A 46 10.65 28.55 -18.06
CA ARG A 46 12.02 29.00 -17.74
C ARG A 46 12.39 28.69 -16.29
N HIS A 47 11.46 28.91 -15.37
CA HIS A 47 11.66 28.62 -13.96
C HIS A 47 11.77 27.10 -13.71
N LEU A 48 10.94 26.29 -14.37
CA LEU A 48 11.05 24.82 -14.31
C LEU A 48 12.45 24.35 -14.72
N MET A 49 12.94 24.82 -15.88
CA MET A 49 14.28 24.49 -16.37
C MET A 49 15.37 24.93 -15.38
N SER A 50 15.30 26.16 -14.87
CA SER A 50 16.30 26.62 -13.90
C SER A 50 16.30 25.83 -12.60
N VAL A 51 15.11 25.45 -12.09
CA VAL A 51 15.01 24.63 -10.87
C VAL A 51 15.64 23.25 -11.10
N ALA A 52 15.32 22.60 -12.21
CA ALA A 52 15.86 21.28 -12.53
C ALA A 52 17.38 21.32 -12.77
N ASP A 53 17.87 22.30 -13.53
CA ASP A 53 19.29 22.44 -13.85
C ASP A 53 20.11 22.78 -12.60
N ASN A 54 19.64 23.72 -11.77
CA ASN A 54 20.31 24.06 -10.51
C ASN A 54 20.38 22.84 -9.58
N LEU A 55 19.28 22.10 -9.43
CA LEU A 55 19.27 20.90 -8.58
C LEU A 55 20.28 19.85 -9.07
N VAL A 56 20.37 19.65 -10.37
CA VAL A 56 21.32 18.71 -10.98
C VAL A 56 22.76 19.12 -10.72
N ASP A 57 23.07 20.40 -10.84
CA ASP A 57 24.41 20.91 -10.60
C ASP A 57 24.77 20.86 -9.10
N ASP A 58 23.84 21.25 -8.22
CA ASP A 58 23.99 21.10 -6.76
C ASP A 58 24.23 19.64 -6.35
N CYS A 59 23.50 18.70 -6.95
CA CYS A 59 23.71 17.26 -6.73
C CYS A 59 25.12 16.82 -7.15
N ARG A 60 25.58 17.24 -8.33
CA ARG A 60 26.94 16.91 -8.81
C ARG A 60 28.02 17.47 -7.89
N GLU A 61 27.86 18.70 -7.41
CA GLU A 61 28.77 19.32 -6.45
C GLU A 61 28.81 18.57 -5.11
N ALA A 62 27.67 18.03 -4.66
CA ALA A 62 27.57 17.19 -3.48
C ALA A 62 28.09 15.74 -3.70
N GLY A 63 28.59 15.42 -4.89
CA GLY A 63 29.08 14.09 -5.24
C GLY A 63 27.98 13.07 -5.56
N LEU A 64 26.73 13.52 -5.74
CA LEU A 64 25.61 12.72 -6.21
C LEU A 64 25.57 12.73 -7.74
N GLN A 65 25.23 11.60 -8.36
CA GLN A 65 25.15 11.49 -9.82
C GLN A 65 23.69 11.27 -10.22
N PRO A 66 23.02 12.30 -10.79
CA PRO A 66 21.70 12.12 -11.39
C PRO A 66 21.73 11.04 -12.48
N LEU A 67 20.75 10.14 -12.46
CA LEU A 67 20.64 9.04 -13.42
C LEU A 67 20.04 9.49 -14.75
N GLY A 68 19.19 10.51 -14.72
CA GLY A 68 18.54 11.04 -15.92
C GLY A 68 17.70 12.29 -15.63
N ILE A 69 17.41 13.03 -16.71
CA ILE A 69 16.47 14.14 -16.70
C ILE A 69 15.54 13.95 -17.90
N GLU A 70 14.23 13.95 -17.66
CA GLU A 70 13.21 13.87 -18.70
C GLU A 70 12.41 15.17 -18.80
N GLY A 71 11.91 15.49 -20.00
CA GLY A 71 11.05 16.65 -20.22
C GLY A 71 11.78 17.99 -20.47
N GLN A 72 13.12 18.03 -20.52
CA GLN A 72 13.84 19.28 -20.82
C GLN A 72 13.47 19.89 -22.19
N GLY A 73 13.26 21.21 -22.24
CA GLY A 73 13.16 22.01 -23.47
C GLY A 73 11.80 22.68 -23.72
N VAL A 74 10.69 21.94 -23.71
CA VAL A 74 9.35 22.46 -24.06
C VAL A 74 8.23 21.95 -23.14
N SER A 75 8.54 21.08 -22.18
CA SER A 75 7.51 20.55 -21.30
C SER A 75 7.18 21.54 -20.16
N ASP A 76 5.95 21.44 -19.71
CA ASP A 76 5.41 21.97 -18.47
C ASP A 76 5.66 21.02 -17.28
N TRP A 77 6.49 19.99 -17.47
CA TRP A 77 6.81 18.95 -16.49
C TRP A 77 8.17 18.31 -16.75
N ILE A 78 9.11 18.60 -15.85
CA ILE A 78 10.46 18.01 -15.84
C ILE A 78 10.56 16.98 -14.71
N VAL A 79 11.22 15.86 -14.99
CA VAL A 79 11.54 14.83 -13.98
C VAL A 79 13.05 14.69 -13.87
N VAL A 80 13.57 14.79 -12.64
CA VAL A 80 14.98 14.54 -12.31
C VAL A 80 15.07 13.24 -11.52
N ASP A 81 15.77 12.25 -12.06
CA ASP A 81 15.99 10.96 -11.44
C ASP A 81 17.35 10.95 -10.70
N LEU A 82 17.31 10.77 -9.38
CA LEU A 82 18.49 10.67 -8.51
C LEU A 82 18.66 9.26 -7.92
N GLY A 83 17.96 8.25 -8.45
CA GLY A 83 17.97 6.87 -7.98
C GLY A 83 17.13 6.65 -6.72
N GLU A 84 17.60 7.11 -5.56
CA GLU A 84 16.86 6.98 -4.29
C GLU A 84 15.74 8.04 -4.14
N ALA A 85 15.79 9.10 -4.95
CA ALA A 85 14.78 10.15 -5.00
C ALA A 85 14.43 10.50 -6.45
N MET A 86 13.16 10.77 -6.71
CA MET A 86 12.67 11.27 -8.00
C MET A 86 11.98 12.61 -7.79
N VAL A 87 12.40 13.63 -8.52
CA VAL A 87 11.94 15.01 -8.36
C VAL A 87 11.13 15.44 -9.57
N HIS A 88 9.86 15.79 -9.33
CA HIS A 88 8.91 16.26 -10.33
C HIS A 88 8.77 17.78 -10.21
N VAL A 89 9.21 18.51 -11.22
CA VAL A 89 9.08 19.97 -11.32
C VAL A 89 8.02 20.29 -12.37
N MET A 90 6.87 20.77 -11.94
CA MET A 90 5.68 20.92 -12.80
C MET A 90 5.16 22.35 -12.79
N GLN A 91 4.47 22.78 -13.84
CA GLN A 91 3.59 23.94 -13.73
C GLN A 91 2.29 23.57 -13.02
N GLU A 92 1.64 24.57 -12.44
CA GLU A 92 0.39 24.44 -11.69
C GLU A 92 -0.71 23.70 -12.48
N ASP A 93 -0.89 24.03 -13.76
CA ASP A 93 -1.93 23.42 -14.60
C ASP A 93 -1.67 21.93 -14.84
N SER A 94 -0.42 21.54 -15.11
CA SER A 94 -0.02 20.15 -15.30
C SER A 94 -0.14 19.38 -13.99
N ARG A 95 0.31 19.97 -12.87
CA ARG A 95 0.21 19.38 -11.54
C ARG A 95 -1.24 19.07 -11.17
N ARG A 96 -2.16 20.00 -11.44
CA ARG A 96 -3.62 19.82 -11.26
C ARG A 96 -4.22 18.77 -12.19
N MET A 97 -3.73 18.68 -13.43
CA MET A 97 -4.22 17.68 -14.38
C MET A 97 -3.84 16.25 -13.96
N TYR A 98 -2.60 16.06 -13.51
CA TYR A 98 -2.09 14.72 -13.19
C TYR A 98 -2.33 14.28 -11.74
N GLU A 99 -2.55 15.21 -10.80
CA GLU A 99 -2.78 14.94 -9.37
C GLU A 99 -1.83 13.85 -8.82
N LEU A 100 -0.53 13.97 -9.13
CA LEU A 100 0.48 12.95 -8.78
C LEU A 100 0.50 12.74 -7.27
N GLU A 101 0.38 13.80 -6.49
CA GLU A 101 0.32 13.75 -5.02
C GLU A 101 -0.79 12.81 -4.58
N LYS A 102 -2.00 12.99 -5.08
CA LYS A 102 -3.15 12.18 -4.70
C LYS A 102 -2.99 10.71 -5.11
N THR A 103 -2.37 10.48 -6.26
CA THR A 103 -2.10 9.14 -6.78
C THR A 103 -1.04 8.41 -5.93
N LEU A 104 -0.09 9.14 -5.35
CA LEU A 104 1.07 8.60 -4.64
C LEU A 104 0.92 8.63 -3.11
N GLU A 105 0.22 9.62 -2.56
CA GLU A 105 -0.09 9.81 -1.14
C GLU A 105 -1.00 8.71 -0.60
N LEU A 106 -1.93 8.20 -1.42
CA LEU A 106 -3.06 7.42 -0.92
C LEU A 106 -3.06 5.94 -1.31
N SER A 107 -1.96 5.41 -1.85
CA SER A 107 -1.92 4.00 -2.24
C SER A 107 -1.79 3.04 -1.04
N LEU A 108 -2.92 2.77 -0.39
CA LEU A 108 -3.05 1.70 0.60
C LEU A 108 -3.18 0.38 -0.15
N LYS A 109 -2.14 -0.46 -0.12
CA LYS A 109 -2.29 -1.84 -0.59
C LYS A 109 -2.84 -2.74 0.52
N LEU A 110 -3.87 -3.51 0.17
CA LEU A 110 -4.36 -4.59 1.00
C LEU A 110 -3.80 -5.92 0.50
N GLN A 111 -3.31 -6.73 1.42
CA GLN A 111 -2.79 -8.06 1.14
C GLN A 111 -3.55 -9.09 1.98
N LEU A 112 -4.32 -9.96 1.35
CA LEU A 112 -5.00 -11.06 2.00
C LEU A 112 -4.08 -12.29 1.99
N ILE A 113 -3.56 -12.69 3.15
CA ILE A 113 -2.72 -13.88 3.31
C ILE A 113 -3.58 -14.99 3.90
N ALA A 114 -3.87 -16.02 3.13
CA ALA A 114 -4.84 -17.03 3.51
C ALA A 114 -4.33 -18.45 3.30
N VAL A 115 -4.57 -19.32 4.29
CA VAL A 115 -4.26 -20.76 4.17
C VAL A 115 -5.23 -21.43 3.17
N GLY A 116 -4.69 -22.33 2.35
CA GLY A 116 -5.40 -23.11 1.33
C GLY A 116 -5.18 -22.59 -0.09
N THR A 117 -5.00 -23.51 -1.04
CA THR A 117 -4.75 -23.18 -2.48
C THR A 117 -5.79 -23.79 -3.42
N LYS A 118 -6.79 -24.48 -2.87
CA LYS A 118 -7.80 -25.21 -3.63
C LYS A 118 -9.18 -24.78 -3.16
N MET A 119 -9.64 -23.65 -3.66
CA MET A 119 -11.00 -23.16 -3.41
C MET A 119 -11.96 -23.72 -4.47
N PRO A 120 -13.22 -24.03 -4.12
CA PRO A 120 -14.26 -24.33 -5.12
C PRO A 120 -14.41 -23.18 -6.13
N ASP A 121 -14.75 -23.49 -7.39
CA ASP A 121 -14.82 -22.50 -8.47
C ASP A 121 -15.77 -21.33 -8.17
N TRP A 122 -16.89 -21.59 -7.48
CA TRP A 122 -17.84 -20.55 -7.09
C TRP A 122 -17.25 -19.60 -6.01
N ILE A 123 -16.37 -20.09 -5.12
CA ILE A 123 -15.64 -19.25 -4.17
C ILE A 123 -14.63 -18.38 -4.92
N GLN A 124 -13.88 -18.99 -5.85
CA GLN A 124 -12.90 -18.24 -6.64
C GLN A 124 -13.58 -17.14 -7.44
N THR A 125 -14.67 -17.49 -8.14
CA THR A 125 -15.48 -16.53 -8.92
C THR A 125 -16.03 -15.41 -8.02
N GLY A 126 -16.63 -15.76 -6.88
CA GLY A 126 -17.18 -14.76 -5.95
C GLY A 126 -16.11 -13.85 -5.35
N PHE A 127 -14.93 -14.39 -5.01
CA PHE A 127 -13.81 -13.59 -4.53
C PHE A 127 -13.25 -12.67 -5.63
N MET A 128 -13.05 -13.19 -6.85
CA MET A 128 -12.52 -12.42 -7.97
C MET A 128 -13.46 -11.28 -8.39
N ASP A 129 -14.77 -11.49 -8.31
CA ASP A 129 -15.77 -10.45 -8.58
C ASP A 129 -15.58 -9.23 -7.68
N TYR A 130 -15.24 -9.41 -6.40
CA TYR A 130 -14.93 -8.29 -5.50
C TYR A 130 -13.51 -7.77 -5.66
N LEU A 131 -12.52 -8.66 -5.80
CA LEU A 131 -11.13 -8.27 -5.99
C LEU A 131 -10.97 -7.33 -7.19
N ASN A 132 -11.64 -7.63 -8.30
CA ASN A 132 -11.58 -6.82 -9.53
C ASN A 132 -12.29 -5.46 -9.42
N ARG A 133 -13.03 -5.18 -8.35
CA ARG A 133 -13.70 -3.90 -8.13
C ARG A 133 -12.84 -2.89 -7.37
N PHE A 134 -11.81 -3.35 -6.68
CA PHE A 134 -10.92 -2.44 -5.96
C PHE A 134 -10.23 -1.48 -6.94
N PRO A 135 -10.16 -0.18 -6.61
CA PRO A 135 -9.53 0.80 -7.47
C PRO A 135 -8.00 0.64 -7.46
N LYS A 136 -7.33 1.28 -8.41
CA LYS A 136 -5.87 1.19 -8.58
C LYS A 136 -5.07 1.78 -7.42
N ASP A 137 -5.65 2.76 -6.73
CA ASP A 137 -5.09 3.40 -5.53
C ASP A 137 -5.36 2.62 -4.25
N MET A 138 -6.12 1.51 -4.29
CA MET A 138 -6.29 0.65 -3.13
C MET A 138 -6.42 -0.83 -3.53
N PRO A 139 -5.39 -1.43 -4.15
CA PRO A 139 -5.49 -2.79 -4.67
C PRO A 139 -5.58 -3.82 -3.54
N LEU A 140 -6.36 -4.89 -3.80
CA LEU A 140 -6.41 -6.09 -2.97
C LEU A 140 -5.65 -7.22 -3.66
N GLU A 141 -4.61 -7.73 -3.01
CA GLU A 141 -3.84 -8.90 -3.46
C GLU A 141 -4.16 -10.13 -2.60
N LEU A 142 -4.13 -11.32 -3.21
CA LEU A 142 -4.25 -12.60 -2.49
C LEU A 142 -2.91 -13.33 -2.51
N ILE A 143 -2.44 -13.75 -1.34
CA ILE A 143 -1.35 -14.71 -1.18
C ILE A 143 -1.89 -15.97 -0.51
N GLU A 144 -1.73 -17.10 -1.20
CA GLU A 144 -2.15 -18.39 -0.71
C GLU A 144 -1.01 -19.13 -0.02
N ILE A 145 -1.26 -19.56 1.22
CA ILE A 145 -0.33 -20.39 1.98
C ILE A 145 -0.74 -21.86 1.83
N PRO A 146 0.16 -22.76 1.40
CA PRO A 146 -0.16 -24.18 1.26
C PRO A 146 -0.59 -24.79 2.59
N ALA A 147 -1.79 -25.40 2.61
CA ALA A 147 -2.29 -26.09 3.79
C ALA A 147 -1.47 -27.36 4.08
N GLY A 148 -1.10 -27.58 5.34
CA GLY A 148 -0.47 -28.82 5.80
C GLY A 148 -1.40 -30.04 5.65
N LYS A 149 -0.82 -31.22 5.41
CA LYS A 149 -1.58 -32.46 5.24
C LYS A 149 -2.08 -32.99 6.59
N ARG A 150 -3.41 -33.02 6.77
CA ARG A 150 -4.09 -33.43 8.00
C ARG A 150 -4.53 -34.90 7.95
N GLY A 151 -3.57 -35.82 7.94
CA GLY A 151 -3.81 -37.26 8.01
C GLY A 151 -4.13 -37.77 9.43
N LYS A 152 -4.44 -39.07 9.57
CA LYS A 152 -4.88 -39.70 10.83
C LYS A 152 -3.92 -39.53 12.03
N ASN A 153 -2.61 -39.41 11.77
CA ASN A 153 -1.57 -39.23 12.79
C ASN A 153 -0.83 -37.89 12.63
N ALA A 154 -1.49 -36.89 12.03
CA ALA A 154 -0.86 -35.60 11.78
C ALA A 154 -0.67 -34.81 13.08
N ASP A 155 0.52 -34.23 13.25
CA ASP A 155 0.77 -33.26 14.31
C ASP A 155 0.17 -31.92 13.92
N ILE A 156 -1.06 -31.70 14.37
CA ILE A 156 -1.84 -30.49 14.09
C ILE A 156 -1.13 -29.24 14.61
N LYS A 157 -0.46 -29.32 15.76
CA LYS A 157 0.24 -28.18 16.35
C LYS A 157 1.40 -27.76 15.45
N ARG A 158 2.24 -28.72 15.03
CA ARG A 158 3.35 -28.46 14.11
C ARG A 158 2.87 -27.95 12.74
N ILE A 159 1.75 -28.45 12.24
CA ILE A 159 1.13 -27.95 11.00
C ILE A 159 0.73 -26.49 11.16
N LEU A 160 0.03 -26.16 12.23
CA LEU A 160 -0.42 -24.79 12.51
C LEU A 160 0.77 -23.83 12.65
N GLU A 161 1.80 -24.23 13.39
CA GLU A 161 3.04 -23.44 13.54
C GLU A 161 3.70 -23.16 12.19
N LYS A 162 3.85 -24.18 11.35
CA LYS A 162 4.45 -24.05 10.02
C LYS A 162 3.61 -23.16 9.08
N GLU A 163 2.28 -23.31 9.11
CA GLU A 163 1.37 -22.43 8.36
C GLU A 163 1.55 -20.98 8.84
N GLY A 164 1.66 -20.74 10.15
CA GLY A 164 1.88 -19.42 10.72
C GLY A 164 3.24 -18.79 10.33
N GLU A 165 4.32 -19.57 10.36
CA GLU A 165 5.64 -19.12 9.89
C GLU A 165 5.59 -18.66 8.43
N GLN A 166 4.92 -19.44 7.56
CA GLN A 166 4.75 -19.08 6.16
C GLN A 166 3.89 -17.84 5.96
N MET A 167 2.81 -17.68 6.75
CA MET A 167 1.99 -16.48 6.72
C MET A 167 2.80 -15.24 7.09
N LEU A 168 3.56 -15.29 8.19
CA LEU A 168 4.38 -14.18 8.65
C LEU A 168 5.52 -13.86 7.67
N ALA A 169 6.12 -14.86 7.04
CA ALA A 169 7.13 -14.66 6.01
C ALA A 169 6.56 -13.99 4.73
N ALA A 170 5.26 -14.13 4.47
CA ALA A 170 4.58 -13.52 3.33
C ALA A 170 4.10 -12.08 3.62
N VAL A 171 4.11 -11.64 4.89
CA VAL A 171 3.76 -10.26 5.26
C VAL A 171 4.79 -9.31 4.64
N GLY A 172 4.30 -8.32 3.89
CA GLY A 172 5.16 -7.27 3.32
C GLY A 172 5.93 -6.53 4.41
N LYS A 173 7.17 -6.14 4.12
CA LYS A 173 8.03 -5.44 5.08
C LYS A 173 7.35 -4.15 5.55
N GLY A 174 7.12 -4.03 6.85
CA GLY A 174 6.48 -2.87 7.45
C GLY A 174 4.95 -2.86 7.35
N ASN A 175 4.32 -3.89 6.79
CA ASN A 175 2.86 -3.95 6.75
C ASN A 175 2.26 -4.02 8.15
N ARG A 176 1.13 -3.32 8.34
CA ARG A 176 0.25 -3.53 9.49
C ARG A 176 -0.37 -4.92 9.41
N ILE A 177 -0.36 -5.67 10.51
CA ILE A 177 -0.95 -7.02 10.55
C ILE A 177 -2.34 -6.97 11.21
N VAL A 178 -3.35 -7.45 10.49
CA VAL A 178 -4.72 -7.63 10.99
C VAL A 178 -5.11 -9.10 10.88
N THR A 179 -5.49 -9.73 12.00
CA THR A 179 -5.91 -11.14 11.98
C THR A 179 -7.43 -11.28 11.88
N LEU A 180 -7.90 -12.24 11.09
CA LEU A 180 -9.30 -12.67 11.10
C LEU A 180 -9.46 -13.79 12.13
N ASP A 181 -10.10 -13.47 13.27
CA ASP A 181 -10.26 -14.40 14.39
C ASP A 181 -11.57 -14.11 15.13
N ILE A 182 -12.25 -15.16 15.59
CA ILE A 182 -13.54 -15.09 16.30
C ILE A 182 -13.51 -14.21 17.56
N PRO A 183 -12.47 -14.22 18.41
CA PRO A 183 -12.37 -13.30 19.55
C PRO A 183 -11.99 -11.86 19.18
N GLY A 184 -11.82 -11.56 17.88
CA GLY A 184 -11.50 -10.21 17.41
C GLY A 184 -12.61 -9.19 17.65
N ALA A 185 -12.29 -7.92 17.41
CA ALA A 185 -13.25 -6.83 17.47
C ALA A 185 -14.37 -7.04 16.44
N ARG A 186 -15.61 -6.78 16.84
CA ARG A 186 -16.78 -6.87 15.97
C ARG A 186 -17.03 -5.50 15.37
N TRP A 187 -16.69 -5.34 14.11
CA TRP A 187 -16.95 -4.12 13.37
C TRP A 187 -18.19 -4.29 12.51
N ASP A 188 -19.10 -3.33 12.62
CA ASP A 188 -20.10 -3.10 11.58
C ASP A 188 -19.45 -2.38 10.38
N THR A 189 -20.21 -2.20 9.31
CA THR A 189 -19.70 -1.58 8.08
C THR A 189 -19.16 -0.15 8.30
N PRO A 190 -19.86 0.76 9.03
CA PRO A 190 -19.32 2.08 9.32
C PRO A 190 -18.00 2.02 10.11
N LYS A 191 -17.91 1.13 11.11
CA LYS A 191 -16.68 0.99 11.89
C LYS A 191 -15.52 0.44 11.07
N LEU A 192 -15.79 -0.47 10.13
CA LEU A 192 -14.80 -0.96 9.18
C LEU A 192 -14.32 0.14 8.23
N ALA A 193 -15.20 1.03 7.76
CA ALA A 193 -14.82 2.21 6.98
C ALA A 193 -13.90 3.15 7.79
N GLU A 194 -14.20 3.38 9.07
CA GLU A 194 -13.33 4.14 9.98
C GLU A 194 -11.95 3.45 10.15
N GLN A 195 -11.90 2.11 10.25
CA GLN A 195 -10.61 1.41 10.28
C GLN A 195 -9.84 1.59 8.99
N LEU A 196 -10.53 1.53 7.84
CA LEU A 196 -9.91 1.70 6.54
C LEU A 196 -9.29 3.09 6.38
N ASP A 197 -9.97 4.15 6.80
CA ASP A 197 -9.39 5.51 6.76
C ASP A 197 -8.21 5.66 7.72
N ARG A 198 -8.25 5.03 8.89
CA ARG A 198 -7.08 4.97 9.78
C ARG A 198 -5.90 4.27 9.13
N TRP A 199 -6.13 3.19 8.38
CA TRP A 199 -5.07 2.49 7.67
C TRP A 199 -4.49 3.34 6.54
N LYS A 200 -5.31 4.13 5.83
CA LYS A 200 -4.81 5.10 4.85
C LYS A 200 -3.91 6.15 5.51
N LEU A 201 -4.33 6.71 6.64
CA LEU A 201 -3.57 7.72 7.39
C LEU A 201 -2.26 7.17 7.99
N ASP A 202 -2.22 5.89 8.34
CA ASP A 202 -1.01 5.19 8.80
C ASP A 202 0.06 5.08 7.71
N GLY A 203 -0.31 5.20 6.43
CA GLY A 203 0.61 5.18 5.28
C GLY A 203 1.24 3.81 4.97
N ARG A 204 1.12 2.83 5.87
CA ARG A 204 1.57 1.44 5.71
C ARG A 204 0.54 0.61 4.95
N ASN A 205 1.01 -0.37 4.20
CA ASN A 205 0.15 -1.42 3.64
C ASN A 205 -0.42 -2.32 4.75
N VAL A 206 -1.51 -3.02 4.48
CA VAL A 206 -2.18 -3.89 5.46
C VAL A 206 -2.18 -5.34 4.99
N SER A 207 -1.65 -6.24 5.83
CA SER A 207 -1.74 -7.68 5.65
C SER A 207 -2.84 -8.26 6.55
N LEU A 208 -3.88 -8.79 5.92
CA LEU A 208 -5.00 -9.48 6.57
C LEU A 208 -4.75 -10.99 6.57
N LEU A 209 -4.67 -11.61 7.74
CA LEU A 209 -4.33 -13.02 7.90
C LEU A 209 -5.59 -13.88 8.14
N ILE A 210 -5.84 -14.85 7.26
CA ILE A 210 -6.92 -15.85 7.37
C ILE A 210 -6.30 -17.23 7.60
N GLY A 211 -6.57 -17.80 8.78
CA GLY A 211 -6.11 -19.14 9.16
C GLY A 211 -6.81 -20.27 8.39
N GLY A 212 -6.26 -21.48 8.54
CA GLY A 212 -6.89 -22.71 8.05
C GLY A 212 -8.04 -23.17 8.95
N PRO A 213 -8.49 -24.44 8.81
CA PRO A 213 -9.54 -25.02 9.65
C PRO A 213 -9.26 -24.95 11.17
N GLU A 214 -7.99 -25.01 11.57
CA GLU A 214 -7.54 -24.93 12.96
C GLU A 214 -7.24 -23.50 13.43
N GLY A 215 -7.53 -22.50 12.59
CA GLY A 215 -7.33 -21.08 12.89
C GLY A 215 -5.90 -20.61 12.63
N LEU A 216 -5.46 -19.66 13.47
CA LEU A 216 -4.16 -19.00 13.36
C LEU A 216 -3.18 -19.50 14.41
N ALA A 217 -1.91 -19.62 14.02
CA ALA A 217 -0.83 -19.92 14.94
C ALA A 217 -0.70 -18.84 16.03
N PRO A 218 -0.25 -19.20 17.26
CA PRO A 218 -0.01 -18.23 18.32
C PRO A 218 0.91 -17.08 17.90
N ALA A 219 1.93 -17.36 17.09
CA ALA A 219 2.84 -16.34 16.56
C ALA A 219 2.12 -15.29 15.69
N CYS A 220 1.18 -15.70 14.83
CA CYS A 220 0.39 -14.76 14.03
C CYS A 220 -0.50 -13.88 14.90
N LYS A 221 -1.11 -14.45 15.94
CA LYS A 221 -1.94 -13.70 16.89
C LYS A 221 -1.11 -12.70 17.71
N ALA A 222 0.10 -13.09 18.11
CA ALA A 222 1.01 -12.21 18.84
C ALA A 222 1.57 -11.07 17.98
N ALA A 223 1.75 -11.29 16.67
CA ALA A 223 2.21 -10.28 15.73
C ALA A 223 1.10 -9.32 15.26
N ALA A 224 -0.16 -9.63 15.53
CA ALA A 224 -1.31 -8.85 15.09
C ALA A 224 -1.40 -7.52 15.86
N GLU A 225 -1.51 -6.41 15.12
CA GLU A 225 -1.82 -5.11 15.73
C GLU A 225 -3.31 -4.97 15.99
N GLN A 226 -4.14 -5.62 15.17
CA GLN A 226 -5.59 -5.67 15.31
C GLN A 226 -6.11 -7.06 14.99
N SER A 227 -7.23 -7.43 15.60
CA SER A 227 -7.95 -8.66 15.27
C SER A 227 -9.41 -8.32 14.97
N TRP A 228 -9.94 -8.87 13.88
CA TRP A 228 -11.28 -8.62 13.39
C TRP A 228 -12.10 -9.91 13.39
N SER A 229 -13.28 -9.84 14.00
CA SER A 229 -14.28 -10.90 14.01
C SER A 229 -15.43 -10.56 13.04
N LEU A 230 -15.62 -11.40 12.01
CA LEU A 230 -16.74 -11.28 11.07
C LEU A 230 -18.08 -11.71 11.67
N SER A 231 -18.06 -12.68 12.59
CA SER A 231 -19.26 -13.27 13.18
C SER A 231 -18.90 -14.08 14.42
N PRO A 232 -19.82 -14.25 15.38
CA PRO A 232 -19.69 -15.28 16.40
C PRO A 232 -19.75 -16.72 15.84
N LEU A 233 -20.19 -16.91 14.59
CA LEU A 233 -20.23 -18.21 13.93
C LEU A 233 -18.85 -18.62 13.42
N THR A 234 -18.53 -19.91 13.55
CA THR A 234 -17.36 -20.50 12.89
C THR A 234 -17.61 -20.59 11.39
N MET A 235 -16.98 -19.72 10.62
CA MET A 235 -17.08 -19.72 9.16
C MET A 235 -15.98 -20.59 8.52
N PRO A 236 -16.29 -21.29 7.42
CA PRO A 236 -15.26 -21.98 6.65
C PRO A 236 -14.35 -20.95 5.96
N HIS A 237 -13.03 -21.14 6.04
CA HIS A 237 -12.04 -20.21 5.49
C HIS A 237 -12.25 -19.78 4.01
N PRO A 238 -12.82 -20.61 3.08
CA PRO A 238 -13.12 -20.15 1.73
C PRO A 238 -14.15 -19.01 1.72
N LEU A 239 -15.19 -19.11 2.55
CA LEU A 239 -16.24 -18.10 2.64
C LEU A 239 -15.71 -16.83 3.31
N VAL A 240 -14.83 -16.97 4.30
CA VAL A 240 -14.16 -15.83 4.95
C VAL A 240 -13.44 -14.96 3.92
N ARG A 241 -12.76 -15.53 2.92
CA ARG A 241 -12.10 -14.74 1.85
C ARG A 241 -13.08 -13.85 1.09
N VAL A 242 -14.22 -14.42 0.68
CA VAL A 242 -15.25 -13.69 -0.08
C VAL A 242 -15.87 -12.58 0.78
N VAL A 243 -16.23 -12.90 2.02
CA VAL A 243 -16.83 -11.93 2.96
C VAL A 243 -15.86 -10.79 3.25
N VAL A 244 -14.58 -11.08 3.49
CA VAL A 244 -13.56 -10.05 3.72
C VAL A 244 -13.42 -9.13 2.51
N ALA A 245 -13.30 -9.69 1.30
CA ALA A 245 -13.16 -8.89 0.08
C ALA A 245 -14.38 -7.98 -0.15
N GLU A 246 -15.59 -8.55 -0.02
CA GLU A 246 -16.84 -7.80 -0.16
C GLU A 246 -16.94 -6.68 0.89
N SER A 247 -16.68 -6.99 2.16
CA SER A 247 -16.87 -6.03 3.25
C SER A 247 -15.83 -4.91 3.21
N LEU A 248 -14.60 -5.21 2.80
CA LEU A 248 -13.57 -4.18 2.57
C LEU A 248 -13.92 -3.30 1.36
N TYR A 249 -14.46 -3.87 0.28
CA TYR A 249 -14.93 -3.09 -0.86
C TYR A 249 -16.12 -2.19 -0.48
N ARG A 250 -17.04 -2.72 0.35
CA ARG A 250 -18.15 -1.94 0.90
C ARG A 250 -17.66 -0.79 1.79
N ALA A 251 -16.72 -1.06 2.68
CA ALA A 251 -16.10 -0.03 3.51
C ALA A 251 -15.42 1.05 2.66
N TRP A 252 -14.63 0.65 1.66
CA TRP A 252 -14.05 1.57 0.68
C TRP A 252 -15.11 2.44 0.01
N SER A 253 -16.22 1.84 -0.45
CA SER A 253 -17.28 2.57 -1.13
C SER A 253 -17.93 3.66 -0.26
N ILE A 254 -17.97 3.47 1.06
CA ILE A 254 -18.41 4.50 2.00
C ILE A 254 -17.38 5.64 2.06
N THR A 255 -16.09 5.32 2.18
CA THR A 255 -15.02 6.34 2.31
C THR A 255 -14.88 7.23 1.07
N THR A 256 -15.34 6.77 -0.09
CA THR A 256 -15.29 7.51 -1.37
C THR A 256 -16.66 8.03 -1.82
N ASN A 257 -17.70 7.87 -1.00
CA ASN A 257 -19.09 8.21 -1.34
C ASN A 257 -19.57 7.55 -2.66
N HIS A 258 -19.13 6.33 -2.91
CA HIS A 258 -19.47 5.54 -4.09
C HIS A 258 -20.85 4.85 -3.90
N PRO A 259 -21.72 4.82 -4.93
CA PRO A 259 -23.14 4.38 -4.83
C PRO A 259 -23.36 2.87 -4.59
N TYR A 260 -22.29 2.11 -4.33
CA TYR A 260 -22.38 0.68 -4.04
C TYR A 260 -22.99 0.43 -2.67
N HIS A 261 -22.65 1.28 -1.70
CA HIS A 261 -23.36 1.28 -0.43
C HIS A 261 -24.74 1.93 -0.62
N ARG A 262 -25.78 1.18 -0.28
CA ARG A 262 -27.15 1.68 -0.16
C ARG A 262 -27.59 1.32 1.25
N GLU A 263 -27.89 2.33 2.06
CA GLU A 263 -28.54 2.15 3.36
C GLU A 263 -29.95 1.60 3.20
#